data_AF-A0A822CA39-F1
#
_entry.id   AF-A0A822CA39-F1
#
_cell.length_a   1.000
_cell.length_b   1.000
_cell.length_c   1.000
_cell.angle_alpha   90.00
_cell.angle_beta   90.00
_cell.angle_gamma   90.00
#
_symmetry.space_group_name_H-M   'P 1'
#
loop_
_entity.id
_entity.type
_entity.pdbx_description
1 polymer ?
#
loop_
_entity_poly.entity_id
_entity_poly.type
_entity_poly.pdbx_seq_one_letter_code
_entity_poly.pdbx_strand_id
1 'polypeptide(L)'
;MKKITSRWVSHQLTDEQKQERVKLCRDSLAKFRNGSWRLCDIIIGDETWIYHRQIGRKSTNASWVSEGESLTTIVRRNKFEPKILFFIFLSNSSVVIPAVDEGKTIDHNYYIENCLKSMVKEIWKQRRSDGTKGIKLLHDNAELHRHSDVINYLTEERINIMPHPPYSPPRKK
;
A
#
# COMPACT_ATOMS: atom_id res chain seq x y z
N MET A 1 3.23 38.43 -13.22
CA MET A 1 3.35 37.56 -12.03
C MET A 1 2.52 36.30 -12.26
N LYS A 2 3.06 35.10 -11.99
CA LYS A 2 2.35 33.81 -12.17
C LYS A 2 2.11 33.19 -10.80
N LYS A 3 0.85 32.93 -10.44
CA LYS A 3 0.49 32.28 -9.17
C LYS A 3 0.72 30.77 -9.32
N ILE A 4 1.73 30.24 -8.62
CA ILE A 4 2.04 28.81 -8.59
C ILE A 4 1.77 28.31 -7.17
N THR A 5 1.04 27.21 -7.04
CA THR A 5 0.76 26.57 -5.76
C THR A 5 1.79 25.50 -5.45
N SER A 6 2.35 25.54 -4.23
CA SER A 6 3.24 24.50 -3.72
C SER A 6 2.52 23.15 -3.63
N ARG A 7 3.28 22.08 -3.77
CA ARG A 7 2.77 20.70 -3.67
C ARG A 7 3.33 20.03 -2.42
N TRP A 8 2.48 19.30 -1.73
CA TRP A 8 2.92 18.40 -0.66
C TRP A 8 3.66 17.22 -1.27
N VAL A 9 4.84 16.92 -0.73
CA VAL A 9 5.64 15.74 -1.06
C VAL A 9 5.92 15.02 0.25
N SER A 10 5.82 13.69 0.25
CA SER A 10 5.98 12.89 1.48
C SER A 10 7.39 12.96 2.06
N HIS A 11 8.40 13.10 1.19
CA HIS A 11 9.80 13.13 1.58
C HIS A 11 10.65 13.88 0.55
N GLN A 12 11.68 14.58 1.02
CA GLN A 12 12.69 15.19 0.15
C GLN A 12 13.80 14.18 -0.11
N LEU A 13 13.84 13.64 -1.33
CA LEU A 13 14.80 12.60 -1.69
C LEU A 13 16.22 13.16 -1.87
N THR A 14 17.21 12.43 -1.37
CA THR A 14 18.62 12.67 -1.72
C THR A 14 18.89 12.27 -3.17
N ASP A 15 20.02 12.70 -3.73
CA ASP A 15 20.36 12.37 -5.11
C ASP A 15 20.68 10.88 -5.27
N GLU A 16 21.28 10.24 -4.26
CA GLU A 16 21.49 8.79 -4.23
C GLU A 16 20.15 8.03 -4.24
N GLN A 17 19.17 8.46 -3.44
CA GLN A 17 17.84 7.85 -3.42
C GLN A 17 17.13 7.98 -4.78
N LYS A 18 17.29 9.10 -5.48
CA LYS A 18 16.74 9.28 -6.83
C LYS A 18 17.42 8.34 -7.83
N GLN A 19 18.74 8.21 -7.77
CA GLN A 19 19.50 7.32 -8.65
C GLN A 19 19.10 5.85 -8.42
N GLU A 20 19.01 5.42 -7.16
CA GLU A 20 18.56 4.07 -6.77
C GLU A 20 17.16 3.78 -7.32
N ARG A 21 16.21 4.72 -7.16
CA ARG A 21 14.86 4.61 -7.72
C ARG A 21 14.88 4.39 -9.22
N VAL A 22 15.63 5.22 -9.96
CA VAL A 22 15.72 5.13 -11.42
C VAL A 22 16.34 3.80 -11.84
N LYS A 23 17.37 3.33 -11.14
CA LYS A 23 18.01 2.04 -11.37
C LYS A 23 17.02 0.89 -11.20
N LEU A 24 16.35 0.79 -10.05
CA LEU A 24 15.37 -0.27 -9.78
C LEU A 24 14.20 -0.26 -10.78
N CYS A 25 13.73 0.92 -11.18
CA CYS A 25 12.71 1.04 -12.22
C CYS A 25 13.21 0.54 -13.59
N ARG A 26 14.44 0.86 -13.98
CA ARG A 26 15.04 0.39 -15.24
C ARG A 26 15.22 -1.13 -15.25
N ASP A 27 15.69 -1.69 -14.14
CA ASP A 27 15.89 -3.15 -14.01
C ASP A 27 14.55 -3.88 -14.10
N SER A 28 13.53 -3.40 -13.40
CA SER A 28 12.18 -3.96 -13.48
C SER A 28 11.61 -3.85 -14.89
N LEU A 29 11.77 -2.69 -15.54
CA LEU A 29 11.31 -2.47 -16.91
C LEU A 29 11.99 -3.40 -17.91
N ALA A 30 13.29 -3.65 -17.76
CA ALA A 30 14.02 -4.61 -18.60
C ALA A 30 13.44 -6.02 -18.47
N LYS A 31 13.07 -6.45 -17.26
CA LYS A 31 12.42 -7.76 -17.02
C LYS A 31 11.02 -7.87 -17.63
N PHE A 32 10.27 -6.77 -17.71
CA PHE A 32 9.01 -6.79 -18.46
C PHE A 32 9.24 -6.84 -19.97
N ARG A 33 10.21 -6.07 -20.48
CA ARG A 33 10.52 -6.01 -21.92
C ARG A 33 11.05 -7.32 -22.48
N ASN A 34 11.86 -8.04 -21.71
CA ASN A 34 12.40 -9.34 -22.12
C ASN A 34 11.42 -10.51 -21.88
N GLY A 35 10.22 -10.24 -21.35
CA GLY A 35 9.18 -11.25 -21.10
C GLY A 35 9.41 -12.16 -19.89
N SER A 36 10.48 -11.94 -19.11
CA SER A 36 10.74 -12.72 -17.89
C SER A 36 9.71 -12.42 -16.80
N TRP A 37 9.18 -11.20 -16.76
CA TRP A 37 8.14 -10.77 -15.83
C TRP A 37 6.85 -10.41 -16.57
N ARG A 38 5.71 -10.79 -15.99
CA ARG A 38 4.38 -10.46 -16.48
C ARG A 38 3.61 -9.72 -15.39
N LEU A 39 2.80 -8.73 -15.79
CA LEU A 39 2.00 -7.95 -14.85
C LEU A 39 0.97 -8.81 -14.10
N CYS A 40 0.44 -9.85 -14.76
CA CYS A 40 -0.51 -10.78 -14.15
C CYS A 40 0.08 -11.64 -13.01
N ASP A 41 1.41 -11.69 -12.88
CA ASP A 41 2.09 -12.41 -11.79
C ASP A 41 2.41 -11.50 -10.60
N ILE A 42 2.05 -10.22 -10.65
CA ILE A 42 2.34 -9.25 -9.59
C ILE A 42 1.16 -9.13 -8.64
N ILE A 43 1.48 -9.17 -7.36
CA ILE A 43 0.57 -8.82 -6.27
C ILE A 43 1.12 -7.58 -5.60
N ILE A 44 0.29 -6.56 -5.43
CA ILE A 44 0.64 -5.31 -4.76
C ILE A 44 0.03 -5.34 -3.37
N GLY A 45 0.85 -5.29 -2.33
CA GLY A 45 0.44 -5.16 -0.93
C GLY A 45 0.62 -3.72 -0.44
N ASP A 46 -0.36 -3.18 0.27
CA ASP A 46 -0.26 -1.89 1.00
C ASP A 46 -1.16 -1.90 2.24
N GLU A 47 -0.83 -1.07 3.23
CA GLU A 47 -1.60 -0.88 4.46
C GLU A 47 -2.34 0.46 4.46
N THR A 48 -3.58 0.47 4.92
CA THR A 48 -4.35 1.72 5.03
C THR A 48 -5.19 1.79 6.30
N TRP A 49 -5.08 2.91 7.00
CA TRP A 49 -5.93 3.24 8.14
C TRP A 49 -7.27 3.78 7.63
N ILE A 50 -8.37 3.10 7.96
CA ILE A 50 -9.73 3.57 7.68
C ILE A 50 -10.37 4.01 9.01
N TYR A 51 -10.76 5.28 9.05
CA TYR A 51 -11.48 5.86 10.19
C TYR A 51 -12.96 5.47 10.15
N HIS A 52 -13.56 5.24 11.31
CA HIS A 52 -15.00 4.98 11.40
C HIS A 52 -15.81 6.20 10.93
N ARG A 53 -15.36 7.41 11.27
CA ARG A 53 -15.96 8.65 10.79
C ARG A 53 -15.25 9.20 9.55
N GLN A 54 -16.00 9.27 8.46
CA GLN A 54 -15.56 9.99 7.25
C GLN A 54 -15.79 11.49 7.43
N ILE A 55 -14.74 12.28 7.24
CA ILE A 55 -14.82 13.74 7.19
C ILE A 55 -14.46 14.14 5.76
N GLY A 56 -15.35 14.91 5.12
CA GLY A 56 -15.09 15.45 3.79
C GLY A 56 -13.88 16.38 3.75
N ARG A 57 -13.33 16.59 2.56
CA ARG A 57 -12.30 17.61 2.32
C ARG A 57 -12.90 19.00 2.52
N LYS A 58 -12.05 20.02 2.78
CA LYS A 58 -12.51 21.42 2.91
C LYS A 58 -13.39 21.87 1.73
N SER A 59 -13.07 21.42 0.51
CA SER A 59 -13.83 21.74 -0.70
C SER A 59 -15.19 21.04 -0.78
N THR A 60 -15.31 19.79 -0.32
CA THR A 60 -16.61 19.07 -0.29
C THR A 60 -17.49 19.55 0.85
N ASN A 61 -16.89 20.17 1.85
CA ASN A 61 -17.56 20.78 3.00
C ASN A 61 -17.88 22.27 2.76
N ALA A 62 -17.67 22.77 1.54
CA ALA A 62 -18.03 24.13 1.20
C ALA A 62 -19.55 24.23 1.07
N SER A 63 -20.13 25.22 1.74
CA SER A 63 -21.56 25.50 1.70
C SER A 63 -21.76 26.96 1.33
N TRP A 64 -22.75 27.23 0.49
CA TRP A 64 -23.24 28.58 0.25
C TRP A 64 -24.12 28.97 1.45
N VAL A 65 -23.89 30.14 2.02
CA VAL A 65 -24.68 30.70 3.13
C VAL A 65 -25.13 32.11 2.76
N SER A 66 -26.30 32.51 3.25
CA SER A 66 -26.83 33.87 3.03
C SER A 66 -26.11 34.89 3.91
N GLU A 67 -26.24 36.17 3.57
CA GLU A 67 -25.68 37.26 4.37
C GLU A 67 -26.31 37.27 5.77
N GLY A 68 -25.48 37.16 6.82
CA GLY A 68 -25.91 37.07 8.21
C GLY A 68 -26.06 35.64 8.76
N GLU A 69 -26.00 34.60 7.92
CA GLU A 69 -26.05 33.21 8.38
C GLU A 69 -24.68 32.69 8.83
N SER A 70 -24.67 31.87 9.88
CA SER A 70 -23.45 31.25 10.39
C SER A 70 -23.01 30.07 9.53
N LEU A 71 -21.70 29.95 9.29
CA LEU A 71 -21.12 28.82 8.57
C LEU A 71 -21.32 27.48 9.29
N THR A 72 -21.60 26.42 8.53
CA THR A 72 -21.62 25.06 9.06
C THR A 72 -20.25 24.70 9.64
N THR A 73 -20.20 24.46 10.96
CA THR A 73 -18.97 24.09 11.65
C THR A 73 -18.75 22.59 11.56
N ILE A 74 -17.62 22.18 11.01
CA ILE A 74 -17.21 20.76 10.99
C ILE A 74 -16.10 20.55 11.99
N VAL A 75 -16.39 19.71 12.98
CA VAL A 75 -15.43 19.34 14.02
C VAL A 75 -14.31 18.50 13.40
N ARG A 76 -13.07 18.99 13.54
CA ARG A 76 -11.87 18.28 13.09
C ARG A 76 -11.75 16.91 13.75
N ARG A 77 -11.07 16.00 13.06
CA ARG A 77 -10.76 14.65 13.55
C ARG A 77 -9.92 14.74 14.83
N ASN A 78 -10.29 14.00 15.87
CA ASN A 78 -9.43 13.84 17.04
C ASN A 78 -8.29 12.86 16.71
N LYS A 79 -7.13 13.00 17.35
CA LYS A 79 -5.97 12.12 17.16
C LYS A 79 -6.28 10.67 17.53
N PHE A 80 -7.12 10.46 18.54
CA PHE A 80 -7.47 9.14 19.10
C PHE A 80 -8.83 8.62 18.62
N GLU A 81 -9.35 9.18 17.52
CA GLU A 81 -10.61 8.71 16.95
C GLU A 81 -10.45 7.27 16.42
N PRO A 82 -11.45 6.38 16.63
CA PRO A 82 -11.34 4.98 16.25
C PRO A 82 -11.08 4.81 14.75
N LYS A 83 -10.11 3.95 14.46
CA LYS A 83 -9.64 3.59 13.12
C LYS A 83 -9.17 2.15 13.11
N ILE A 84 -9.35 1.49 12.00
CA ILE A 84 -8.93 0.10 11.77
C ILE A 84 -7.84 0.12 10.69
N LEU A 85 -6.76 -0.63 10.90
CA LEU A 85 -5.78 -0.88 9.85
C LEU A 85 -6.29 -1.99 8.95
N PHE A 86 -6.17 -1.82 7.65
CA PHE A 86 -6.43 -2.87 6.68
C PHE A 86 -5.16 -3.16 5.92
N PHE A 87 -4.88 -4.44 5.74
CA PHE A 87 -3.94 -4.91 4.72
C PHE A 87 -4.72 -5.11 3.43
N ILE A 88 -4.16 -4.71 2.30
CA ILE A 88 -4.81 -4.86 1.00
C ILE A 88 -3.80 -5.47 0.04
N PHE A 89 -4.12 -6.64 -0.49
CA PHE A 89 -3.36 -7.26 -1.57
C PHE A 89 -4.19 -7.23 -2.86
N LEU A 90 -3.66 -6.57 -3.88
CA LEU A 90 -4.27 -6.45 -5.19
C LEU A 90 -3.50 -7.29 -6.20
N SER A 91 -4.23 -8.15 -6.91
CA SER A 91 -3.73 -8.83 -8.11
C SER A 91 -4.53 -8.36 -9.32
N ASN A 92 -4.19 -8.86 -10.52
CA ASN A 92 -4.93 -8.55 -11.73
C ASN A 92 -6.39 -9.05 -11.71
N SER A 93 -6.71 -10.06 -10.89
CA SER A 93 -8.02 -10.72 -10.86
C SER A 93 -8.75 -10.61 -9.53
N SER A 94 -8.08 -10.17 -8.46
CA SER A 94 -8.63 -10.26 -7.12
C SER A 94 -8.07 -9.25 -6.14
N VAL A 95 -8.84 -9.04 -5.08
CA VAL A 95 -8.50 -8.21 -3.94
C VAL A 95 -8.64 -9.06 -2.69
N VAL A 96 -7.58 -9.13 -1.88
CA VAL A 96 -7.59 -9.76 -0.56
C VAL A 96 -7.46 -8.67 0.49
N ILE A 97 -8.44 -8.59 1.38
CA ILE A 97 -8.45 -7.61 2.48
C ILE A 97 -8.57 -8.37 3.80
N PRO A 98 -7.47 -8.79 4.42
CA PRO A 98 -7.50 -9.23 5.81
C PRO A 98 -7.88 -8.03 6.69
N ALA A 99 -8.95 -8.19 7.47
CA ALA A 99 -9.29 -7.24 8.52
C ALA A 99 -8.33 -7.44 9.69
N VAL A 100 -7.81 -6.35 10.25
CA VAL A 100 -7.02 -6.40 11.47
C VAL A 100 -7.96 -6.39 12.67
N ASP A 101 -7.72 -7.28 13.63
CA ASP A 101 -8.47 -7.31 14.89
C ASP A 101 -8.24 -6.02 15.70
N GLU A 102 -9.32 -5.47 16.25
CA GLU A 102 -9.25 -4.24 17.03
C GLU A 102 -8.34 -4.42 18.26
N GLY A 103 -7.43 -3.45 18.48
CA GLY A 103 -6.57 -3.42 19.66
C GLY A 103 -5.34 -4.34 19.62
N LYS A 104 -5.11 -5.11 18.55
CA LYS A 104 -3.90 -5.93 18.42
C LYS A 104 -2.70 -5.12 17.92
N THR A 105 -1.54 -5.36 18.53
CA THR A 105 -0.26 -4.93 17.98
C THR A 105 0.04 -5.78 16.75
N ILE A 106 0.34 -5.10 15.64
CA ILE A 106 0.67 -5.75 14.38
C ILE A 106 2.17 -5.98 14.39
N ASP A 107 2.57 -7.21 14.65
CA ASP A 107 3.94 -7.68 14.50
C ASP A 107 4.11 -8.49 13.20
N HIS A 108 5.32 -8.99 12.96
CA HIS A 108 5.62 -9.83 11.80
C HIS A 108 4.82 -11.14 11.81
N ASN A 109 4.56 -11.72 12.99
CA ASN A 109 3.77 -12.95 13.12
C ASN A 109 2.32 -12.71 12.70
N TYR A 110 1.72 -11.61 13.13
CA TYR A 110 0.38 -11.20 12.73
C TYR A 110 0.29 -11.05 11.21
N TYR A 111 1.30 -10.43 10.60
CA TYR A 111 1.38 -10.26 9.15
C TYR A 111 1.43 -11.62 8.42
N ILE A 112 2.25 -12.57 8.88
CA ILE A 112 2.32 -13.91 8.29
C ILE A 112 0.97 -14.63 8.42
N GLU A 113 0.46 -14.74 9.65
CA GLU A 113 -0.69 -15.58 9.98
C GLU A 113 -2.00 -15.06 9.38
N ASN A 114 -2.24 -13.75 9.49
CA ASN A 114 -3.54 -13.18 9.12
C ASN A 114 -3.52 -12.59 7.70
N CYS A 115 -2.37 -12.12 7.23
CA CYS A 115 -2.28 -11.39 5.97
C CYS A 115 -1.74 -12.28 4.85
N LEU A 116 -0.51 -12.79 5.00
CA LEU A 116 0.15 -13.55 3.95
C LEU A 116 -0.49 -14.92 3.71
N LYS A 117 -0.83 -15.69 4.76
CA LYS A 117 -1.54 -16.98 4.58
C LYS A 117 -2.89 -16.82 3.89
N SER A 118 -3.63 -15.76 4.21
CA SER A 118 -4.90 -15.45 3.56
C SER A 118 -4.70 -15.13 2.07
N MET A 119 -3.69 -14.32 1.76
CA MET A 119 -3.28 -14.02 0.38
C MET A 119 -2.89 -15.31 -0.38
N VAL A 120 -2.02 -16.14 0.19
CA VAL A 120 -1.58 -17.41 -0.42
C VAL A 120 -2.76 -18.33 -0.71
N LYS A 121 -3.68 -18.50 0.26
CA LYS A 121 -4.90 -19.30 0.08
C LYS A 121 -5.73 -18.80 -1.11
N GLU A 122 -5.85 -17.49 -1.28
CA GLU A 122 -6.62 -16.90 -2.37
C GLU A 122 -5.92 -17.08 -3.73
N ILE A 123 -4.58 -16.97 -3.77
CA ILE A 123 -3.78 -17.29 -4.96
C ILE A 123 -4.05 -18.74 -5.38
N TRP A 124 -4.00 -19.70 -4.46
CA TRP A 124 -4.23 -21.11 -4.75
C TRP A 124 -5.64 -21.41 -5.28
N LYS A 125 -6.66 -20.68 -4.82
CA LYS A 125 -8.02 -20.82 -5.38
C LYS A 125 -8.10 -20.38 -6.84
N GLN A 126 -7.37 -19.33 -7.20
CA GLN A 126 -7.38 -18.73 -8.54
C GLN A 126 -6.43 -19.45 -9.50
N ARG A 127 -5.27 -19.89 -9.02
CA ARG A 127 -4.21 -20.55 -9.78
C ARG A 127 -4.06 -22.01 -9.34
N ARG A 128 -5.10 -22.83 -9.53
CA ARG A 128 -5.10 -24.23 -9.06
C ARG A 128 -3.94 -25.08 -9.61
N SER A 129 -3.48 -24.79 -10.82
CA SER A 129 -2.38 -25.53 -11.47
C SER A 129 -0.99 -25.05 -11.06
N ASP A 130 -0.81 -23.73 -10.97
CA ASP A 130 0.52 -23.11 -10.80
C ASP A 130 0.80 -22.67 -9.35
N GLY A 131 -0.25 -22.57 -8.53
CA GLY A 131 -0.19 -22.05 -7.16
C GLY A 131 0.50 -20.68 -7.10
N THR A 132 1.48 -20.57 -6.21
CA THR A 132 2.32 -19.39 -5.99
C THR A 132 3.50 -19.28 -6.95
N LYS A 133 3.71 -20.25 -7.84
CA LYS A 133 4.90 -20.31 -8.71
C LYS A 133 4.98 -19.07 -9.60
N GLY A 134 6.10 -18.35 -9.46
CA GLY A 134 6.40 -17.18 -10.27
C GLY A 134 5.68 -15.90 -9.82
N ILE A 135 4.89 -15.94 -8.74
CA ILE A 135 4.29 -14.75 -8.14
C ILE A 135 5.38 -13.82 -7.63
N LYS A 136 5.10 -12.52 -7.77
CA LYS A 136 5.97 -11.43 -7.35
C LYS A 136 5.17 -10.50 -6.42
N LEU A 137 5.62 -10.37 -5.18
CA LEU A 137 5.00 -9.47 -4.22
C LEU A 137 5.69 -8.10 -4.26
N LEU A 138 4.92 -7.05 -4.48
CA LEU A 138 5.34 -5.66 -4.37
C LEU A 138 4.68 -5.05 -3.14
N HIS A 139 5.46 -4.83 -2.10
CA HIS A 139 5.07 -4.10 -0.88
C HIS A 139 6.17 -3.11 -0.49
N ASP A 140 5.89 -2.25 0.48
CA ASP A 140 6.87 -1.28 0.95
C ASP A 140 7.97 -1.93 1.82
N ASN A 141 8.96 -1.13 2.23
CA ASN A 141 10.08 -1.60 3.04
C ASN A 141 9.85 -1.41 4.55
N ALA A 142 8.61 -1.43 5.03
CA ALA A 142 8.33 -1.35 6.46
C ALA A 142 9.10 -2.42 7.25
N GLU A 143 9.43 -2.12 8.51
CA GLU A 143 10.25 -3.01 9.35
C GLU A 143 9.64 -4.42 9.46
N LEU A 144 8.31 -4.50 9.56
CA LEU A 144 7.57 -5.76 9.60
C LEU A 144 7.75 -6.60 8.33
N HIS A 145 7.84 -5.97 7.15
CA HIS A 145 8.01 -6.63 5.85
C HIS A 145 9.42 -7.16 5.64
N ARG A 146 10.41 -6.55 6.31
CA ARG A 146 11.82 -6.92 6.22
C ARG A 146 12.26 -7.93 7.28
N HIS A 147 11.36 -8.35 8.16
CA HIS A 147 11.65 -9.33 9.18
C HIS A 147 12.08 -10.67 8.56
N SER A 148 13.06 -11.36 9.17
CA SER A 148 13.60 -12.62 8.66
C SER A 148 12.50 -13.65 8.44
N ASP A 149 11.56 -13.75 9.38
CA ASP A 149 10.51 -14.77 9.35
C ASP A 149 9.52 -14.53 8.20
N VAL A 150 9.27 -13.27 7.87
CA VAL A 150 8.43 -12.89 6.72
C VAL A 150 9.14 -13.26 5.42
N ILE A 151 10.43 -12.97 5.32
CA ILE A 151 11.24 -13.31 4.13
C ILE A 151 11.33 -14.84 3.98
N ASN A 152 11.54 -15.57 5.07
CA ASN A 152 11.60 -17.03 5.09
C ASN A 152 10.26 -17.62 4.63
N TYR A 153 9.14 -17.16 5.20
CA TYR A 153 7.81 -17.62 4.81
C TYR A 153 7.54 -17.37 3.31
N LEU A 154 7.82 -16.17 2.80
CA LEU A 154 7.64 -15.85 1.38
C LEU A 154 8.54 -16.71 0.47
N THR A 155 9.75 -17.03 0.93
CA THR A 155 10.68 -17.90 0.21
C THR A 155 10.19 -19.35 0.16
N GLU A 156 9.68 -19.88 1.29
CA GLU A 156 9.06 -21.20 1.38
C GLU A 156 7.85 -21.32 0.44
N GLU A 157 7.01 -20.28 0.40
CA GLU A 157 5.88 -20.17 -0.51
C GLU A 157 6.28 -19.87 -1.97
N ARG A 158 7.59 -19.77 -2.28
CA ARG A 158 8.12 -19.47 -3.63
C ARG A 158 7.64 -18.14 -4.22
N ILE A 159 7.33 -17.17 -3.37
CA ILE A 159 6.92 -15.82 -3.74
C ILE A 159 8.17 -14.93 -3.78
N ASN A 160 8.40 -14.29 -4.93
CA ASN A 160 9.55 -13.39 -5.08
C ASN A 160 9.20 -11.98 -4.62
N ILE A 161 9.98 -11.42 -3.71
CA ILE A 161 9.81 -10.02 -3.30
C ILE A 161 10.38 -9.11 -4.41
N MET A 162 9.57 -8.17 -4.89
CA MET A 162 10.03 -7.16 -5.84
C MET A 162 10.84 -6.09 -5.11
N PRO A 163 11.98 -5.65 -5.67
CA PRO A 163 12.73 -4.57 -5.06
C PRO A 163 11.92 -3.27 -5.10
N HIS A 164 11.70 -2.68 -3.93
CA HIS A 164 11.01 -1.40 -3.79
C HIS A 164 11.98 -0.33 -3.26
N PRO A 165 12.14 0.82 -3.92
CA PRO A 165 12.98 1.88 -3.39
C PRO A 165 12.35 2.55 -2.16
N PRO A 166 13.15 3.03 -1.19
CA PRO A 166 12.64 3.77 -0.04
C PRO A 166 11.92 5.05 -0.47
N TYR A 167 10.97 5.51 0.36
CA TYR A 167 10.21 6.75 0.18
C TYR A 167 9.59 6.90 -1.22
N SER A 168 9.05 5.81 -1.74
CA SER A 168 8.42 5.78 -3.07
C SER A 168 6.92 5.50 -3.00
N PRO A 169 6.15 6.19 -2.13
CA PRO A 169 4.71 5.97 -2.08
C PRO A 169 4.07 6.36 -3.41
N PRO A 170 3.01 5.64 -3.83
CA PRO A 170 2.22 6.06 -4.98
C PRO A 170 1.69 7.47 -4.75
N ARG A 171 1.78 8.31 -5.78
CA ARG A 171 1.42 9.73 -5.69
C ARG A 171 -0.08 9.86 -5.44
N LYS A 172 -0.48 10.13 -4.18
CA LYS A 172 -1.87 10.44 -3.82
C LYS A 172 -2.23 11.79 -4.48
N LYS A 173 -3.13 11.77 -5.47
CA LYS A 173 -3.67 12.97 -6.13
C LYS A 173 -4.78 13.62 -5.29
#